data_AF-A0A2N2HCQ8-F1
#
_entry.id   AF-A0A2N2HCQ8-F1
#
_cell.length_a   1.000
_cell.length_b   1.000
_cell.length_c   1.000
_cell.angle_alpha   90.00
_cell.angle_beta   90.00
_cell.angle_gamma   90.00
#
_symmetry.space_group_name_H-M   'P 1'
#
loop_
_entity.id
_entity.type
_entity.pdbx_description
1 polymer ?
#
loop_
_entity_poly.entity_id
_entity_poly.type
_entity_poly.pdbx_seq_one_letter_code
_entity_poly.pdbx_strand_id
1 'polypeptide(L)'
;MRVFFDAAEMQAKGTPPGELKRIIKERYKTGYYKAPERAGISYMLSPILRTYYNPEESDKVVTINHPHVMYYAPNVSNEDIGGGKPGGMYPHIIMPGPHGYIVQPLGETEKAAMNKEYEEMLARLCKIKEAWCLPKKKSQ
;
A
#
# COMPACT_ATOMS: atom_id res chain seq x y z
N MET A 1 10.59 10.11 3.88
CA MET A 1 11.78 9.22 3.75
C MET A 1 12.49 8.92 5.08
N ARG A 2 12.77 9.91 5.97
CA ARG A 2 13.46 9.71 7.26
C ARG A 2 13.02 8.45 8.05
N VAL A 3 11.71 8.24 8.16
CA VAL A 3 11.12 7.08 8.85
C VAL A 3 11.67 5.73 8.40
N PHE A 4 11.94 5.54 7.09
CA PHE A 4 12.44 4.26 6.57
C PHE A 4 13.91 4.04 6.95
N PHE A 5 14.72 5.09 6.93
CA PHE A 5 16.11 5.02 7.37
C PHE A 5 16.21 4.77 8.87
N ASP A 6 15.42 5.49 9.68
CA ASP A 6 15.39 5.29 11.12
C ASP A 6 14.91 3.87 11.48
N ALA A 7 13.90 3.35 10.78
CA ALA A 7 13.44 1.97 10.94
C ALA A 7 14.53 0.96 10.56
N ALA A 8 15.19 1.14 9.42
CA ALA A 8 16.27 0.25 8.96
C ALA A 8 17.47 0.28 9.92
N GLU A 9 17.84 1.45 10.44
CA GLU A 9 18.91 1.60 11.43
C GLU A 9 18.57 0.87 12.74
N MET A 10 17.34 1.03 13.24
CA MET A 10 16.87 0.32 14.42
C MET A 10 16.85 -1.20 14.22
N GLN A 11 16.42 -1.66 13.05
CA GLN A 11 16.48 -3.08 12.69
C GLN A 11 17.92 -3.59 12.66
N ALA A 12 18.85 -2.86 12.04
CA ALA A 12 20.27 -3.22 11.98
C ALA A 12 20.91 -3.29 13.37
N LYS A 13 20.41 -2.49 14.33
CA LYS A 13 20.83 -2.52 15.74
C LYS A 13 20.15 -3.61 16.57
N GLY A 14 19.31 -4.45 15.97
CA GLY A 14 18.62 -5.55 16.64
C GLY A 14 17.37 -5.14 17.43
N THR A 15 16.78 -3.97 17.14
CA THR A 15 15.52 -3.55 17.79
C THR A 15 14.40 -4.53 17.45
N PRO A 16 13.70 -5.13 18.44
CA PRO A 16 12.62 -6.05 18.18
C PRO A 16 11.47 -5.40 17.37
N PRO A 17 10.79 -6.14 16.47
CA PRO A 17 9.75 -5.57 15.59
C PRO A 17 8.62 -4.84 16.32
N GLY A 18 8.16 -5.38 17.45
CA GLY A 18 7.10 -4.76 18.25
C GLY A 18 7.53 -3.42 18.85
N GLU A 19 8.77 -3.36 19.34
CA GLU A 19 9.35 -2.14 19.91
C GLU A 19 9.61 -1.08 18.83
N LEU A 20 10.13 -1.50 17.68
CA LEU A 20 10.27 -0.61 16.52
C LEU A 20 8.91 -0.01 16.12
N LYS A 21 7.87 -0.84 15.97
CA LYS A 21 6.52 -0.37 15.63
C LYS A 21 6.02 0.66 16.65
N ARG A 22 6.24 0.42 17.94
CA ARG A 22 5.88 1.35 19.03
C ARG A 22 6.61 2.68 18.91
N ILE A 23 7.94 2.66 18.74
CA ILE A 23 8.78 3.86 18.61
C ILE A 23 8.35 4.70 17.39
N ILE A 24 8.15 4.06 16.23
CA ILE A 24 7.75 4.77 15.02
C ILE A 24 6.36 5.40 15.17
N LYS A 25 5.39 4.69 15.77
CA LYS A 25 4.07 5.25 16.06
C LYS A 25 4.15 6.47 16.99
N GLU A 26 4.97 6.41 18.03
CA GLU A 26 5.15 7.54 18.95
C GLU A 26 5.82 8.74 18.26
N ARG A 27 6.81 8.50 17.40
CA ARG A 27 7.44 9.56 16.60
C ARG A 27 6.47 10.24 15.63
N TYR A 28 5.53 9.50 15.04
CA TYR A 28 4.45 10.11 14.26
C TYR A 28 3.52 10.94 15.14
N LYS A 29 3.10 10.42 16.30
CA LYS A 29 2.21 11.12 17.24
C LYS A 29 2.81 12.42 17.78
N THR A 30 4.11 12.43 18.03
CA THR A 30 4.86 13.59 18.55
C THR A 30 5.30 14.57 17.45
N GLY A 31 4.99 14.30 16.18
CA GLY A 31 5.38 15.17 15.06
C GLY A 31 6.87 15.15 14.74
N TYR A 32 7.61 14.14 15.20
CA TYR A 32 9.04 13.97 14.90
C TYR A 32 9.28 13.84 13.39
N TYR A 33 8.40 13.11 12.70
CA TYR A 33 8.40 13.06 11.24
C TYR A 33 7.49 14.16 10.70
N LYS A 34 8.10 15.12 9.99
CA LYS A 34 7.37 16.20 9.32
C LYS A 34 6.89 15.77 7.95
N ALA A 35 5.68 16.16 7.60
CA ALA A 35 5.16 16.05 6.25
C ALA A 35 6.05 16.87 5.29
N PRO A 36 6.38 16.34 4.09
CA PRO A 36 6.91 17.14 2.99
C PRO A 36 6.08 18.40 2.74
N GLU A 37 6.77 19.51 2.46
CA GLU A 37 6.15 20.81 2.16
C GLU A 37 5.44 20.83 0.79
N ARG A 38 5.75 19.86 -0.08
CA ARG A 38 5.18 19.75 -1.42
C ARG A 38 4.45 18.44 -1.59
N ALA A 39 3.37 18.49 -2.38
CA ALA A 39 2.71 17.30 -2.88
C ALA A 39 3.70 16.42 -3.67
N GLY A 40 3.44 15.13 -3.69
CA GLY A 40 4.24 14.14 -4.41
C GLY A 40 3.36 12.99 -4.90
N ILE A 41 3.89 12.24 -5.87
CA ILE A 41 3.19 11.10 -6.48
C ILE A 41 4.11 9.90 -6.44
N SER A 42 3.56 8.73 -6.07
CA SER A 42 4.22 7.44 -6.17
C SER A 42 3.36 6.50 -7.02
N TYR A 43 3.99 5.71 -7.88
CA TYR A 43 3.31 4.82 -8.81
C TYR A 43 3.58 3.38 -8.40
N MET A 44 2.52 2.62 -8.12
CA MET A 44 2.60 1.17 -7.94
C MET A 44 1.84 0.48 -9.07
N LEU A 45 2.42 0.57 -10.27
CA LEU A 45 1.89 -0.03 -11.49
C LEU A 45 2.49 -1.43 -11.68
N SER A 46 2.16 -2.34 -10.75
CA SER A 46 2.60 -3.74 -10.80
C SER A 46 1.41 -4.66 -11.12
N PRO A 47 1.59 -5.72 -11.94
CA PRO A 47 0.54 -6.70 -12.22
C PRO A 47 0.20 -7.55 -10.98
N ILE A 48 1.05 -7.50 -9.95
CA ILE A 48 0.89 -8.23 -8.71
C ILE A 48 1.38 -7.41 -7.50
N LEU A 49 0.56 -7.38 -6.46
CA LEU A 49 0.83 -6.72 -5.19
C LEU A 49 0.56 -7.71 -4.07
N ARG A 50 1.55 -7.92 -3.19
CA ARG A 50 1.37 -8.68 -1.95
C ARG A 50 1.55 -7.77 -0.75
N THR A 51 0.46 -7.46 -0.06
CA THR A 51 0.43 -6.44 1.01
C THR A 51 -0.60 -6.77 2.09
N TYR A 52 -0.56 -6.03 3.21
CA TYR A 52 -1.63 -6.02 4.20
C TYR A 52 -2.84 -5.28 3.63
N TYR A 53 -4.02 -5.93 3.64
CA TYR A 53 -5.21 -5.39 3.00
C TYR A 53 -5.74 -4.13 3.68
N ASN A 54 -5.82 -4.16 5.02
CA ASN A 54 -6.12 -3.01 5.85
C ASN A 54 -5.37 -3.17 7.17
N PRO A 55 -4.12 -2.66 7.26
CA PRO A 55 -3.26 -2.89 8.43
C PRO A 55 -3.77 -2.24 9.73
N GLU A 56 -4.75 -1.34 9.64
CA GLU A 56 -5.41 -0.77 10.82
C GLU A 56 -6.48 -1.71 11.41
N GLU A 57 -7.07 -2.59 10.59
CA GLU A 57 -8.11 -3.53 11.00
C GLU A 57 -7.61 -4.97 11.13
N SER A 58 -6.62 -5.37 10.32
CA SER A 58 -6.17 -6.76 10.23
C SER A 58 -4.75 -6.91 9.70
N ASP A 59 -3.99 -7.84 10.29
CA ASP A 59 -2.70 -8.29 9.77
C ASP A 59 -2.82 -9.27 8.58
N LYS A 60 -4.02 -9.39 7.98
CA LYS A 60 -4.26 -10.24 6.81
C LYS A 60 -3.46 -9.76 5.60
N VAL A 61 -2.56 -10.61 5.14
CA VAL A 61 -1.82 -10.41 3.89
C VAL A 61 -2.60 -10.98 2.71
N VAL A 62 -2.71 -10.21 1.64
CA VAL A 62 -3.36 -10.59 0.39
C VAL A 62 -2.39 -10.47 -0.78
N THR A 63 -2.64 -11.25 -1.82
CA THR A 63 -2.03 -11.08 -3.14
C THR A 63 -3.14 -10.65 -4.08
N ILE A 64 -2.98 -9.51 -4.74
CA ILE A 64 -4.00 -8.90 -5.60
C ILE A 64 -3.36 -8.24 -6.82
N ASN A 65 -4.13 -8.07 -7.89
CA ASN A 65 -3.78 -7.16 -8.97
C ASN A 65 -4.53 -5.84 -8.71
N HIS A 66 -3.79 -4.85 -8.21
CA HIS A 66 -4.32 -3.54 -7.85
C HIS A 66 -3.31 -2.45 -8.22
N PRO A 67 -3.06 -2.20 -9.51
CA PRO A 67 -2.22 -1.10 -9.96
C PRO A 67 -2.87 0.22 -9.57
N HIS A 68 -2.09 1.12 -8.98
CA HIS A 68 -2.61 2.38 -8.47
C HIS A 68 -1.55 3.47 -8.45
N VAL A 69 -2.04 4.70 -8.43
CA VAL A 69 -1.27 5.92 -8.19
C VAL A 69 -1.54 6.37 -6.76
N MET A 70 -0.49 6.75 -6.04
CA MET A 70 -0.57 7.30 -4.68
C MET A 70 -0.18 8.76 -4.69
N TYR A 71 -1.13 9.64 -4.37
CA TYR A 71 -0.86 11.07 -4.16
C TYR A 71 -0.64 11.32 -2.69
N TYR A 72 0.45 12.01 -2.36
CA TYR A 72 0.72 12.42 -0.99
C TYR A 72 -0.31 13.50 -0.56
N ALA A 73 -1.09 13.20 0.48
CA ALA A 73 -2.23 13.99 0.91
C ALA A 73 -2.25 14.13 2.45
N PRO A 74 -1.43 15.04 3.02
CA PRO A 74 -1.40 15.29 4.46
C PRO A 74 -2.73 15.76 5.01
N ASN A 75 -3.17 15.14 6.09
CA ASN A 75 -4.36 15.52 6.87
C ASN A 75 -5.66 15.57 6.07
N VAL A 76 -5.74 14.81 4.97
CA VAL A 76 -6.97 14.61 4.18
C VAL A 76 -7.64 13.31 4.63
N SER A 77 -8.96 13.33 4.82
CA SER A 77 -9.78 12.17 5.16
C SER A 77 -10.58 11.64 3.96
N ASN A 78 -11.25 10.49 4.13
CA ASN A 78 -12.17 9.98 3.10
C ASN A 78 -13.39 10.88 2.97
N GLU A 79 -13.86 11.50 4.06
CA GLU A 79 -15.01 12.41 4.07
C GLU A 79 -14.74 13.66 3.23
N ASP A 80 -13.50 14.17 3.24
CA ASP A 80 -13.09 15.34 2.45
C ASP A 80 -13.19 15.12 0.93
N ILE A 81 -13.03 13.87 0.48
CA ILE A 81 -12.96 13.52 -0.95
C ILE A 81 -14.10 12.64 -1.44
N GLY A 82 -15.05 12.27 -0.58
CA GLY A 82 -16.07 11.26 -0.90
C GLY A 82 -15.46 9.88 -1.17
N GLY A 83 -14.44 9.51 -0.40
CA GLY A 83 -13.58 8.36 -0.63
C GLY A 83 -14.29 7.01 -0.56
N GLY A 84 -13.79 6.06 -1.34
CA GLY A 84 -14.25 4.68 -1.37
C GLY A 84 -13.67 3.80 -0.26
N LYS A 85 -14.02 2.52 -0.30
CA LYS A 85 -13.43 1.51 0.59
C LYS A 85 -12.04 1.09 0.11
N PRO A 86 -11.09 0.79 1.02
CA PRO A 86 -9.81 0.18 0.65
C PRO A 86 -9.98 -1.03 -0.25
N GLY A 87 -9.18 -1.09 -1.32
CA GLY A 87 -9.23 -2.14 -2.33
C GLY A 87 -10.36 -2.01 -3.37
N GLY A 88 -11.23 -1.02 -3.25
CA GLY A 88 -12.26 -0.70 -4.24
C GLY A 88 -11.71 -0.01 -5.50
N MET A 89 -12.61 0.40 -6.40
CA MET A 89 -12.25 1.13 -7.64
C MET A 89 -12.23 2.64 -7.47
N TYR A 90 -12.81 3.16 -6.38
CA TYR A 90 -12.84 4.58 -6.10
C TYR A 90 -11.60 5.02 -5.31
N PRO A 91 -11.16 6.29 -5.48
CA PRO A 91 -10.10 6.85 -4.67
C PRO A 91 -10.39 6.70 -3.18
N HIS A 92 -9.37 6.38 -2.38
CA HIS A 92 -9.52 6.27 -0.93
C HIS A 92 -8.23 6.66 -0.22
N ILE A 93 -8.35 7.07 1.05
CA ILE A 93 -7.22 7.41 1.91
C ILE A 93 -6.64 6.16 2.56
N ILE A 94 -5.31 6.05 2.54
CA ILE A 94 -4.55 5.14 3.41
C ILE A 94 -3.64 5.95 4.35
N MET A 95 -3.34 5.38 5.52
CA MET A 95 -2.50 6.00 6.56
C MET A 95 -2.96 7.43 6.93
N PRO A 96 -4.25 7.64 7.30
CA PRO A 96 -4.79 8.97 7.55
C PRO A 96 -3.97 9.73 8.60
N GLY A 97 -3.84 11.05 8.41
CA GLY A 97 -3.04 11.94 9.26
C GLY A 97 -1.95 12.68 8.48
N PRO A 98 -0.87 13.14 9.14
CA PRO A 98 0.15 14.01 8.51
C PRO A 98 0.85 13.41 7.30
N HIS A 99 0.77 12.08 7.13
CA HIS A 99 1.39 11.33 6.04
C HIS A 99 0.39 10.49 5.23
N GLY A 100 -0.87 10.94 5.16
CA GLY A 100 -1.89 10.29 4.35
C GLY A 100 -1.56 10.25 2.86
N TYR A 101 -2.11 9.25 2.18
CA TYR A 101 -2.06 9.14 0.72
C TYR A 101 -3.46 8.88 0.17
N ILE A 102 -3.78 9.52 -0.95
CA ILE A 102 -4.90 9.13 -1.80
C ILE A 102 -4.41 8.02 -2.72
N VAL A 103 -5.02 6.84 -2.61
CA VAL A 103 -4.83 5.72 -3.52
C VAL A 103 -5.89 5.80 -4.61
N GLN A 104 -5.46 5.99 -5.85
CA GLN A 104 -6.31 5.95 -7.04
C GLN A 104 -6.00 4.69 -7.86
N PRO A 105 -6.87 3.67 -7.86
CA PRO A 105 -6.72 2.48 -8.68
C PRO A 105 -6.80 2.82 -10.17
N LEU A 106 -6.04 2.09 -10.99
CA LEU A 106 -6.29 2.08 -12.43
C LEU A 106 -7.53 1.25 -12.78
N GLY A 107 -8.09 1.52 -13.95
CA GLY A 107 -9.29 0.88 -14.47
C GLY A 107 -9.09 -0.59 -14.83
N GLU A 108 -10.20 -1.26 -15.12
CA GLU A 108 -10.19 -2.66 -15.53
C GLU A 108 -9.48 -2.88 -16.88
N THR A 109 -9.49 -1.88 -17.76
CA THR A 109 -8.77 -1.91 -19.04
C THR A 109 -7.26 -2.01 -18.82
N GLU A 110 -6.71 -1.15 -17.99
CA GLU A 110 -5.27 -1.14 -17.68
C GLU A 110 -4.87 -2.42 -16.94
N LYS A 111 -5.69 -2.88 -15.99
CA LYS A 111 -5.45 -4.15 -15.28
C LYS A 111 -5.43 -5.35 -16.23
N ALA A 112 -6.36 -5.40 -17.19
CA ALA A 112 -6.43 -6.48 -18.17
C ALA A 112 -5.22 -6.46 -19.12
N ALA A 113 -4.81 -5.27 -19.57
CA ALA A 113 -3.61 -5.10 -20.37
C ALA A 113 -2.35 -5.59 -19.64
N MET A 114 -2.17 -5.20 -18.37
CA MET A 114 -1.06 -5.67 -17.54
C MET A 114 -1.11 -7.19 -17.30
N ASN A 115 -2.27 -7.77 -17.02
CA ASN A 115 -2.38 -9.23 -16.86
C ASN A 115 -1.94 -9.98 -18.12
N LYS A 116 -2.31 -9.47 -19.30
CA LYS A 116 -1.93 -10.05 -20.58
C LYS A 116 -0.43 -9.90 -20.85
N GLU A 117 0.13 -8.71 -20.61
CA GLU A 117 1.56 -8.43 -20.81
C GLU A 117 2.44 -9.33 -19.92
N TYR A 118 2.02 -9.59 -18.69
CA TYR A 118 2.80 -10.33 -17.69
C TYR A 118 2.31 -11.77 -17.45
N GLU A 119 1.51 -12.34 -18.35
CA GLU A 119 0.84 -13.63 -18.17
C GLU A 119 1.82 -14.76 -17.81
N GLU A 120 2.91 -14.90 -18.56
CA GLU A 120 3.90 -15.96 -18.33
C GLU A 120 4.58 -15.82 -16.95
N MET A 121 4.91 -14.58 -16.56
CA MET A 121 5.50 -14.30 -15.25
C MET A 121 4.53 -14.66 -14.13
N LEU A 122 3.27 -14.25 -14.23
CA LEU A 122 2.23 -14.56 -13.25
C LEU A 122 2.03 -16.08 -13.12
N ALA A 123 1.98 -16.80 -14.24
CA ALA A 123 1.88 -18.26 -14.25
C ALA A 123 3.09 -18.92 -13.54
N ARG A 124 4.31 -18.42 -13.77
CA ARG A 124 5.52 -18.90 -13.08
C ARG A 124 5.47 -18.64 -11.58
N LEU A 125 5.03 -17.46 -11.15
CA LEU A 125 4.89 -17.13 -9.72
C LEU A 125 3.91 -18.06 -9.01
N CYS A 126 2.74 -18.32 -9.62
CA CYS A 126 1.76 -19.27 -9.11
C CYS A 126 2.34 -20.69 -8.93
N LYS A 127 3.20 -21.14 -9.87
CA LYS A 127 3.86 -22.45 -9.79
C LYS A 127 4.89 -22.53 -8.66
N ILE A 128 5.55 -21.43 -8.31
CA ILE A 128 6.55 -21.40 -7.23
C ILE A 128 5.85 -21.42 -5.86
N LYS A 129 4.81 -20.60 -5.68
CA LYS A 129 4.08 -20.52 -4.42
C LYS A 129 2.65 -20.04 -4.65
N GLU A 130 1.68 -20.80 -4.14
CA GLU A 130 0.25 -20.46 -4.24
C GLU A 130 -0.05 -19.05 -3.67
N ALA A 131 0.63 -18.67 -2.58
CA ALA A 131 0.48 -17.34 -1.98
C ALA A 131 0.94 -16.17 -2.89
N TRP A 132 1.62 -16.44 -4.00
CA TRP A 132 1.99 -15.46 -5.03
C TRP A 132 1.09 -15.55 -6.26
N CYS A 133 0.05 -16.37 -6.22
CA CYS A 133 -0.93 -16.41 -7.28
C CYS A 133 -1.98 -15.33 -7.08
N LEU A 134 -2.43 -14.75 -8.20
CA LEU A 134 -3.61 -13.89 -8.17
C LEU A 134 -4.84 -14.71 -7.78
N PRO A 135 -5.76 -14.14 -6.98
CA PRO A 135 -6.97 -14.84 -6.60
C PRO A 135 -7.78 -15.13 -7.86
N LYS A 136 -8.29 -16.37 -7.94
CA LYS A 136 -9.22 -16.73 -9.01
C LYS A 136 -10.41 -15.76 -8.94
N LYS A 137 -10.81 -15.19 -10.08
CA LYS A 137 -12.04 -14.39 -10.15
C LYS A 137 -13.16 -15.23 -9.54
N LYS A 138 -13.83 -14.71 -8.51
CA LYS A 138 -15.08 -15.31 -8.07
C LYS A 138 -16.03 -15.21 -9.26
N SER A 139 -16.47 -16.35 -9.79
CA SER A 139 -17.60 -16.37 -10.71
C SER A 139 -18.75 -15.60 -10.05
N GLN A 140 -19.31 -14.65 -10.79
CA GLN A 140 -20.51 -13.93 -10.40
C GLN A 140 -21.64 -14.89 -10.07
#